data_AF-M0BQF6-F1
#
_entry.id   AF-M0BQF6-F1
#
_cell.length_a   1.000
_cell.length_b   1.000
_cell.length_c   1.000
_cell.angle_alpha   90.00
_cell.angle_beta   90.00
_cell.angle_gamma   90.00
#
_symmetry.space_group_name_H-M   'P 1'
#
loop_
_entity.id
_entity.type
_entity.pdbx_description
1 polymer ?
#
loop_
_entity_poly.entity_id
_entity_poly.type
_entity_poly.pdbx_seq_one_letter_code
_entity_poly.pdbx_strand_id
1 'polypeptide(L)' 'MTEHDSTASAAEHDPFEQYRYIEYTMDDESVSVIQDTENDRAWIQSTHAVLASR' A
#
# COMPACT_ATOMS: atom_id res chain seq x y z
N MET A 1 13.50 -6.01 45.68
CA MET A 1 12.53 -5.15 44.96
C MET A 1 13.30 -4.65 43.75
N THR A 2 13.16 -5.30 42.61
CA THR A 2 13.89 -4.95 41.39
C THR A 2 12.93 -4.18 40.52
N GLU A 3 13.16 -2.89 40.42
CA GLU A 3 12.43 -1.98 39.56
C GLU A 3 12.82 -2.32 38.11
N HIS A 4 11.89 -2.90 37.36
CA HIS A 4 12.03 -3.06 35.91
C HIS A 4 11.43 -1.83 35.25
N ASP A 5 12.23 -0.77 35.15
CA ASP A 5 12.02 0.25 34.12
C ASP A 5 12.64 -0.31 32.82
N SER A 6 11.79 -0.77 31.92
CA SER A 6 12.17 -1.09 30.56
C SER A 6 11.32 -0.25 29.62
N THR A 7 11.76 1.00 29.50
CA THR A 7 11.44 1.89 28.41
C THR A 7 11.88 1.25 27.09
N ALA A 8 10.90 0.83 26.28
CA ALA A 8 10.87 0.92 24.83
C ALA A 8 9.67 0.10 24.37
N SER A 9 8.53 0.77 24.19
CA SER A 9 7.49 0.25 23.29
C SER A 9 8.13 0.17 21.92
N ALA A 10 8.67 -0.98 21.55
CA ALA A 10 8.95 -1.30 20.17
C ALA A 10 7.63 -1.12 19.43
N ALA A 11 7.48 -0.01 18.71
CA ALA A 11 6.42 0.13 17.75
C ALA A 11 6.61 -1.03 16.78
N GLU A 12 5.74 -2.04 16.88
CA GLU A 12 5.72 -3.15 15.95
C GLU A 12 5.52 -2.53 14.58
N HIS A 13 6.58 -2.51 13.76
CA HIS A 13 6.53 -1.94 12.42
C HIS A 13 5.60 -2.86 11.62
N ASP A 14 4.36 -2.42 11.42
CA ASP A 14 3.41 -3.19 10.64
C ASP A 14 4.01 -3.33 9.23
N PRO A 15 4.30 -4.56 8.77
CA PRO A 15 4.96 -4.76 7.49
C PRO A 15 4.06 -4.33 6.33
N PHE A 16 2.80 -3.97 6.55
CA PHE A 16 1.91 -3.42 5.53
C PHE A 16 1.83 -1.89 5.58
N GLU A 17 2.40 -1.23 6.58
CA GLU A 17 2.51 0.25 6.61
C GLU A 17 3.39 0.78 5.47
N GLN A 18 4.28 -0.06 4.92
CA GLN A 18 5.10 0.23 3.74
C GLN A 18 4.28 0.33 2.44
N TYR A 19 3.11 -0.33 2.39
CA TYR A 19 2.28 -0.39 1.19
C TYR A 19 1.00 0.42 1.36
N ARG A 20 0.80 1.42 0.49
CA ARG A 20 -0.44 2.16 0.41
C ARG A 20 -1.30 1.65 -0.74
N TYR A 21 -2.50 1.17 -0.41
CA TYR A 21 -3.52 0.78 -1.38
C TYR A 21 -4.54 1.90 -1.60
N ILE A 22 -4.81 2.24 -2.86
CA ILE A 22 -5.87 3.17 -3.25
C ILE A 22 -6.65 2.55 -4.40
N GLU A 23 -7.97 2.50 -4.29
CA GLU A 23 -8.85 1.99 -5.35
C GLU A 23 -9.80 3.09 -5.81
N TYR A 24 -9.93 3.20 -7.12
CA TYR A 24 -10.88 4.06 -7.80
C TYR A 24 -11.84 3.17 -8.59
N THR A 25 -13.13 3.31 -8.31
CA THR A 25 -14.18 2.55 -8.99
C THR A 25 -15.09 3.51 -9.73
N MET A 26 -15.30 3.26 -11.02
CA MET A 26 -16.23 4.00 -11.88
C MET A 26 -17.06 3.00 -12.68
N ASP A 27 -18.38 3.00 -12.48
CA ASP A 27 -19.31 2.06 -13.11
C ASP A 27 -18.89 0.58 -12.89
N ASP A 28 -18.46 -0.13 -13.94
CA ASP A 28 -17.97 -1.52 -13.91
C ASP A 28 -16.42 -1.61 -13.96
N GLU A 29 -15.75 -0.47 -13.88
CA GLU A 29 -14.32 -0.34 -14.09
C GLU A 29 -13.62 0.01 -12.77
N SER A 30 -12.46 -0.59 -12.55
CA SER A 30 -11.62 -0.28 -11.40
C SER A 30 -10.20 0.04 -11.82
N VAL A 31 -9.59 0.94 -11.05
CA VAL A 31 -8.17 1.26 -11.09
C VAL A 31 -7.64 1.16 -9.66
N SER A 32 -6.68 0.27 -9.45
CA SER A 32 -6.01 0.09 -8.16
C SER A 32 -4.57 0.55 -8.26
N VAL A 33 -4.13 1.30 -7.25
CA VAL A 33 -2.75 1.78 -7.09
C VAL A 33 -2.18 1.17 -5.82
N ILE A 34 -1.06 0.47 -5.97
CA ILE A 34 -0.26 -0.04 -4.85
C ILE A 34 1.03 0.77 -4.84
N GLN A 35 1.21 1.62 -3.82
CA GLN A 35 2.43 2.41 -3.64
C GLN A 35 3.31 1.77 -2.57
N ASP A 36 4.58 1.57 -2.91
CA ASP A 36 5.66 1.21 -1.99
C ASP A 36 6.38 2.51 -1.59
N THR A 37 6.07 2.99 -0.39
CA THR A 37 6.52 4.32 0.10
C THR A 37 8.00 4.32 0.46
N GLU A 38 8.61 3.16 0.71
CA GLU A 38 10.02 3.03 1.04
C GLU A 38 10.90 3.02 -0.21
N ASN A 39 10.46 2.38 -1.29
CA ASN A 39 11.24 2.25 -2.53
C ASN A 39 10.88 3.27 -3.62
N ASP A 40 9.93 4.16 -3.36
CA ASP A 40 9.37 5.12 -4.34
C ASP A 40 8.90 4.41 -5.62
N ARG A 41 8.13 3.33 -5.44
CA ARG A 41 7.60 2.50 -6.54
C ARG A 41 6.08 2.45 -6.49
N ALA A 42 5.47 2.25 -7.65
CA ALA A 42 4.04 2.03 -7.74
C ALA A 42 3.68 1.00 -8.81
N TRP A 43 2.66 0.20 -8.51
CA TRP A 43 1.98 -0.66 -9.48
C TRP A 43 0.56 -0.15 -9.70
N ILE A 44 0.15 -0.12 -10.95
CA ILE A 44 -1.21 0.27 -11.36
C ILE A 44 -1.85 -0.94 -12.02
N GLN A 45 -3.03 -1.31 -11.54
CA GLN A 45 -3.88 -2.32 -12.16
C GLN A 45 -5.17 -1.64 -12.61
N SER A 46 -5.63 -1.94 -13.83
CA SER A 46 -6.93 -1.46 -14.31
C SER A 46 -7.66 -2.57 -15.05
N THR A 47 -8.99 -2.59 -14.93
CA THR A 47 -9.86 -3.46 -15.73
C THR A 47 -10.25 -2.83 -17.07
N HIS A 48 -9.96 -1.54 -17.28
CA HIS A 48 -10.26 -0.83 -18.52
C HIS A 48 -9.37 -1.34 -19.67
N ALA A 49 -9.99 -1.74 -20.78
CA ALA A 49 -9.30 -2.21 -21.97
C ALA A 49 -9.59 -1.29 -23.16
N VAL A 50 -8.53 -0.82 -23.82
CA VAL A 50 -8.63 -0.07 -25.08
C VAL A 50 -8.18 -0.92 -26.26
N LEU A 51 -8.83 -0.75 -27.41
CA LEU A 51 -8.43 -1.42 -28.64
C LEU A 51 -7.13 -0.82 -29.17
N ALA A 52 -6.12 -1.66 -29.35
CA ALA A 52 -4.91 -1.27 -30.07
C ALA A 52 -5.22 -1.21 -31.57
N SER A 53 -5.19 0.00 -32.14
CA SER A 53 -5.27 0.20 -33.59
C SER A 53 -3.87 0.09 -34.19
N ARG A 54 -3.75 -0.63 -35.31
CA ARG A 54 -2.49 -0.88 -36.05
C ARG A 54 -2.37 0.04 -37.25
#